data_AF-A0A6C0GUS8-F1
#
_entry.id   AF-A0A6C0GUS8-F1
#
_cell.length_a   1.000
_cell.length_b   1.000
_cell.length_c   1.000
_cell.angle_alpha   90.00
_cell.angle_beta   90.00
_cell.angle_gamma   90.00
#
_symmetry.space_group_name_H-M   'P 1'
#
loop_
_entity.id
_entity.type
_entity.pdbx_description
1 polymer ?
#
loop_
_entity_poly.entity_id
_entity_poly.type
_entity_poly.pdbx_seq_one_letter_code
_entity_poly.pdbx_strand_id
1 'polypeptide(L)' 'MLKLKKREGKDIIVYGGTRFVSSLIKEDLIDEYNLLVNPTILGKGKPIFKSITSLRNLDLVSATSYGGGMVVLKYKRKIN' A
#
# COMPACT_ATOMS: atom_id res chain seq x y z
N MET A 1 -10.69 -3.24 12.07
CA MET A 1 -10.06 -2.01 11.56
C MET A 1 -10.93 -0.77 11.67
N LEU A 2 -12.19 -0.77 11.19
CA LEU A 2 -13.07 0.41 11.27
C LEU A 2 -13.19 1.01 12.69
N LYS A 3 -13.34 0.16 13.72
CA LYS A 3 -13.35 0.62 15.12
C LYS A 3 -12.04 1.30 15.55
N LEU A 4 -10.90 0.89 14.99
CA LEU A 4 -9.58 1.44 15.31
C LEU A 4 -9.35 2.77 14.58
N LYS A 5 -9.73 2.89 13.30
CA LYS A 5 -9.68 4.15 12.54
C LYS A 5 -10.54 5.27 13.14
N LYS A 6 -11.55 4.92 13.95
CA LYS A 6 -12.43 5.89 14.65
C LYS A 6 -11.87 6.39 15.99
N ARG A 7 -10.81 5.79 16.50
CA ARG A 7 -10.18 6.22 17.75
C ARG A 7 -9.19 7.32 17.48
N GLU A 8 -9.08 8.26 18.41
CA GLU A 8 -7.95 9.19 18.41
C GLU A 8 -6.63 8.41 18.57
N GLY A 9 -5.60 8.86 17.87
CA GLY A 9 -4.32 8.18 17.83
C GLY A 9 -3.43 8.67 16.69
N LYS A 10 -2.28 8.00 16.54
CA LYS A 10 -1.33 8.23 15.44
C LYS A 10 -1.61 7.27 14.27
N ASP A 11 -0.76 7.34 13.26
CA ASP A 11 -0.80 6.44 12.10
C ASP A 11 -0.70 4.96 12.50
N ILE A 12 -1.37 4.12 11.72
CA ILE A 12 -1.38 2.66 11.89
C ILE A 12 -0.63 2.03 10.72
N ILE A 13 0.47 1.36 11.02
CA ILE A 13 1.25 0.64 10.01
C ILE A 13 0.67 -0.76 9.81
N VAL A 14 0.34 -1.09 8.56
CA VAL A 14 -0.10 -2.43 8.16
C VAL A 14 1.12 -3.23 7.72
N TYR A 15 1.73 -3.98 8.66
CA TYR A 15 3.01 -4.65 8.40
C TYR A 15 2.90 -5.93 7.55
N GLY A 16 1.75 -6.61 7.52
CA GLY A 16 1.58 -7.86 6.76
C GLY A 16 0.74 -8.91 7.50
N GLY A 17 0.55 -10.14 6.99
CA GLY A 17 1.02 -10.68 5.70
C GLY A 17 0.10 -10.41 4.52
N THR A 18 0.40 -10.99 3.35
CA THR A 18 -0.27 -10.66 2.07
C THR A 18 -1.79 -10.78 2.13
N ARG A 19 -2.35 -11.80 2.80
CA ARG A 19 -3.79 -11.95 2.98
C ARG A 19 -4.42 -10.77 3.75
N PHE A 20 -3.76 -10.31 4.81
CA PHE A 20 -4.25 -9.22 5.63
C PHE A 20 -4.22 -7.89 4.86
N VAL A 21 -3.07 -7.57 4.25
CA VAL A 21 -2.91 -6.36 3.42
C VAL A 21 -3.93 -6.35 2.27
N SER A 22 -4.07 -7.46 1.54
CA SER A 22 -5.03 -7.57 0.43
C SER A 22 -6.48 -7.37 0.88
N SER A 23 -6.83 -7.77 2.12
CA SER A 23 -8.17 -7.55 2.66
C SER A 23 -8.44 -6.07 2.95
N LEU A 24 -7.46 -5.34 3.51
CA LEU A 24 -7.63 -3.91 3.79
C LEU A 24 -7.63 -3.09 2.50
N ILE A 25 -6.81 -3.49 1.52
CA ILE A 25 -6.85 -2.94 0.17
C ILE A 25 -8.23 -3.18 -0.43
N LYS A 26 -8.76 -4.42 -0.43
CA LYS A 26 -10.09 -4.72 -0.96
C LYS A 26 -11.17 -3.80 -0.36
N GLU A 27 -11.18 -3.63 0.95
CA GLU A 27 -12.15 -2.80 1.68
C GLU A 27 -11.86 -1.29 1.63
N ASP A 28 -10.87 -0.84 0.85
CA ASP A 28 -10.47 0.56 0.68
C ASP A 28 -10.10 1.28 1.99
N LEU A 29 -9.43 0.55 2.89
CA LEU A 29 -9.08 1.05 4.22
C LEU A 29 -7.66 1.63 4.30
N ILE A 30 -6.87 1.57 3.23
CA ILE A 30 -5.49 2.09 3.18
C ILE A 30 -5.51 3.54 2.68
N ASP A 31 -4.98 4.45 3.48
CA ASP A 31 -4.92 5.89 3.15
C ASP A 31 -3.59 6.27 2.48
N GLU A 32 -2.49 5.61 2.86
CA GLU A 32 -1.15 5.82 2.29
C GLU A 32 -0.51 4.48 1.93
N TYR A 33 0.09 4.42 0.74
CA TYR A 33 0.86 3.28 0.25
C TYR A 33 2.34 3.66 0.23
N ASN A 34 3.16 2.88 0.94
CA ASN A 34 4.62 2.93 0.85
C ASN A 34 5.07 1.69 0.06
N LEU A 35 5.26 1.82 -1.24
CA LEU A 35 5.63 0.73 -2.14
C LEU A 35 7.16 0.66 -2.28
N LEU A 36 7.75 -0.39 -1.74
CA LEU A 36 9.17 -0.68 -1.82
C LEU A 36 9.43 -1.52 -3.08
N VAL A 37 9.89 -0.87 -4.14
CA VAL A 37 10.20 -1.50 -5.43
C VAL A 37 11.66 -1.93 -5.43
N ASN A 38 11.89 -3.23 -5.57
CA ASN A 38 13.23 -3.82 -5.63
C ASN A 38 13.63 -4.09 -7.09
N PRO A 39 14.91 -3.96 -7.46
CA PRO A 39 15.41 -4.22 -8.82
C PRO A 39 15.54 -5.73 -9.06
N THR A 40 14.42 -6.46 -9.02
CA THR A 40 14.40 -7.93 -9.13
C THR A 40 13.11 -8.41 -9.81
N ILE A 41 13.23 -9.43 -10.67
CA ILE A 41 12.09 -10.08 -11.33
C ILE A 41 11.81 -11.40 -10.62
N LEU A 42 10.69 -11.47 -9.89
CA LEU A 42 10.35 -12.63 -9.04
C LEU A 42 9.74 -13.82 -9.80
N GLY A 43 9.17 -13.59 -10.99
CA GLY A 43 8.45 -14.61 -11.77
C GLY A 43 7.07 -14.97 -11.20
N LYS A 44 7.02 -15.59 -10.01
CA LYS A 44 5.75 -15.95 -9.32
C LYS A 44 5.76 -15.48 -7.87
N GLY A 45 4.64 -14.94 -7.41
CA GLY A 45 4.51 -14.44 -6.04
C GLY A 45 3.07 -14.31 -5.57
N LYS A 46 2.89 -13.65 -4.42
CA LYS A 46 1.57 -13.39 -3.81
C LYS A 46 1.19 -11.91 -4.04
N PRO A 47 0.48 -11.58 -5.13
CA PRO A 47 0.09 -10.19 -5.42
C PRO A 47 -0.93 -9.67 -4.40
N ILE A 48 -0.73 -8.44 -3.92
CA ILE A 48 -1.62 -7.80 -2.93
C ILE A 48 -2.84 -7.11 -3.55
N PHE A 49 -2.81 -6.85 -4.87
CA PHE A 49 -3.86 -6.12 -5.59
C PHE A 49 -4.85 -7.04 -6.35
N LYS A 50 -4.74 -8.37 -6.20
CA LYS A 50 -5.55 -9.33 -6.98
C LYS A 50 -7.06 -9.20 -6.74
N SER A 51 -7.48 -8.63 -5.61
CA SER A 51 -8.89 -8.46 -5.22
C SER A 51 -9.52 -7.16 -5.70
N ILE A 52 -8.77 -6.28 -6.38
CA ILE A 52 -9.29 -4.99 -6.87
C ILE A 52 -10.04 -5.19 -8.19
N THR A 53 -11.29 -4.73 -8.22
CA THR A 53 -12.18 -4.82 -9.40
C THR A 53 -12.49 -3.45 -10.03
N SER A 54 -12.18 -2.36 -9.35
CA SER A 54 -12.39 -0.99 -9.80
C SER A 54 -11.09 -0.19 -9.78
N LEU A 55 -10.97 0.78 -10.69
CA LEU A 55 -9.83 1.69 -10.74
C LEU A 55 -9.73 2.48 -9.42
N ARG A 56 -8.50 2.58 -8.88
CA ARG A 56 -8.20 3.41 -7.72
C ARG A 56 -7.08 4.36 -8.06
N ASN A 57 -7.41 5.64 -8.10
CA ASN A 57 -6.41 6.67 -8.36
C ASN A 57 -5.63 6.97 -7.09
N LEU A 58 -4.32 7.16 -7.28
CA LEU A 58 -3.39 7.52 -6.23
C LEU A 58 -2.65 8.78 -6.64
N ASP A 59 -2.39 9.67 -5.69
CA ASP A 59 -1.56 10.84 -5.91
C ASP A 59 -0.15 10.55 -5.36
N LEU A 60 0.88 10.81 -6.18
CA LEU A 60 2.28 10.64 -5.78
C LEU A 60 2.64 11.69 -4.72
N VAL A 61 3.14 11.24 -3.58
CA VAL A 61 3.65 12.11 -2.52
C VAL A 61 5.16 12.25 -2.61
N SER A 62 5.88 11.14 -2.81
CA SER A 62 7.34 11.16 -2.99
C SER A 62 7.83 9.91 -3.70
N ALA A 63 8.97 10.03 -4.38
CA ALA A 63 9.72 8.92 -4.96
C ALA A 63 11.18 9.05 -4.54
N THR A 64 11.66 8.12 -3.71
CA THR A 64 13.02 8.17 -3.15
C THR A 64 13.79 6.92 -3.55
N SER A 65 14.90 7.09 -4.27
CA SER A 65 15.85 6.02 -4.57
C SER A 65 16.87 5.86 -3.45
N TYR A 66 17.24 4.62 -3.17
CA TYR A 66 18.27 4.25 -2.21
C TYR A 66 19.43 3.54 -2.91
N GLY A 67 20.58 3.47 -2.23
CA GLY A 67 21.71 2.64 -2.68
C GLY A 67 21.28 1.20 -2.93
N GLY A 68 21.79 0.57 -3.99
CA GLY A 68 21.38 -0.77 -4.41
C GLY A 68 20.14 -0.83 -5.31
N GLY A 69 19.58 0.32 -5.71
CA GLY A 69 18.55 0.42 -6.74
C GLY A 69 17.11 0.23 -6.27
N MET A 70 16.89 0.09 -4.95
CA MET A 70 15.53 0.10 -4.39
C MET A 70 14.92 1.51 -4.48
N VAL A 71 13.64 1.59 -4.83
CA VAL A 71 12.89 2.83 -4.84
C VAL A 71 11.69 2.70 -3.90
N VAL A 72 11.51 3.68 -3.03
CA VAL A 72 10.31 3.82 -2.20
C VAL A 72 9.40 4.84 -2.84
N LEU A 73 8.22 4.39 -3.28
CA LEU A 73 7.17 5.25 -3.79
C LEU A 73 6.11 5.43 -2.70
N LYS A 74 5.93 6.67 -2.25
CA LYS A 74 4.86 7.04 -1.32
C LYS A 74 3.70 7.62 -2.12
N TYR A 75 2.54 7.01 -1.97
CA TYR A 75 1.30 7.44 -2.59
C TYR A 75 0.21 7.66 -1.54
N LYS A 76 -0.63 8.66 -1.75
CA LYS A 76 -1.88 8.81 -0.99
C LYS A 76 -3.07 8.41 -1.85
N ARG A 77 -4.07 7.82 -1.22
CA ARG A 77 -5.35 7.53 -1.86
C ARG A 77 -6.00 8.84 -2.29
N LYS A 78 -6.36 8.94 -3.57
CA LYS A 78 -7.08 10.11 -4.09
C LYS A 78 -8.53 10.07 -3.62
N ILE A 79 -8.98 11.15 -2.98
CA ILE A 79 -10.38 11.35 -2.60
C ILE A 79 -10.92 12.38 -3.59
N ASN A 80 -11.89 11.96 -4.41
CA ASN A 80 -12.64 12.87 -5.28
C ASN A 80 -13.63 13.70 -4.45
#